data_AF-A0A5C1B2M6-F1
#
_entry.id   AF-A0A5C1B2M6-F1
#
_cell.length_a   1.000
_cell.length_b   1.000
_cell.length_c   1.000
_cell.angle_alpha   90.00
_cell.angle_beta   90.00
_cell.angle_gamma   90.00
#
_symmetry.space_group_name_H-M   'P 1'
#
loop_
_entity.id
_entity.type
_entity.pdbx_description
1 polymer ?
#
loop_
_entity_poly.entity_id
_entity_poly.type
_entity_poly.pdbx_seq_one_letter_code
_entity_poly.pdbx_strand_id
1 'polypeptide(L)' 'MPGNLHVRNLEDDLIAKLKMRAARHGRSAEAEHREILRQALQNETEPDFDSLAAELRKLTASRKQTPSEALLREGRDER' A
#
# COMPACT_ATOMS: atom_id res chain seq x y z
N MET A 1 -1.77 -17.48 9.96
CA MET A 1 -1.92 -18.79 9.29
C MET A 1 -1.27 -18.73 7.92
N PRO A 2 -0.54 -19.75 7.45
CA PRO A 2 -0.06 -19.77 6.08
C PRO A 2 -1.25 -19.86 5.11
N GLY A 3 -1.27 -18.98 4.11
CA GLY A 3 -2.25 -19.00 3.01
C GLY A 3 -1.65 -19.65 1.76
N ASN A 4 -2.50 -20.22 0.91
CA ASN A 4 -2.11 -20.74 -0.41
C ASN A 4 -2.81 -19.91 -1.51
N LEU A 5 -2.07 -19.56 -2.56
CA LEU A 5 -2.56 -18.79 -3.70
C LEU A 5 -2.40 -19.62 -4.97
N HIS A 6 -3.51 -19.82 -5.69
CA HIS A 6 -3.51 -20.50 -6.98
C HIS A 6 -3.90 -19.53 -8.08
N VAL A 7 -3.01 -19.33 -9.05
CA VAL A 7 -3.27 -18.54 -10.25
C VAL A 7 -3.67 -19.49 -11.38
N ARG A 8 -4.86 -19.29 -11.96
CA ARG A 8 -5.41 -20.12 -13.05
C ARG A 8 -5.27 -19.40 -14.40
N ASN A 9 -5.34 -20.16 -15.48
CA ASN A 9 -5.35 -19.66 -16.86
C ASN A 9 -4.13 -18.79 -17.21
N LEU A 10 -2.95 -19.21 -16.77
CA LEU A 10 -1.68 -18.58 -17.15
C LEU A 10 -1.26 -19.02 -18.54
N GLU A 11 -0.78 -18.07 -19.34
CA GLU A 11 -0.19 -18.36 -20.66
C GLU A 11 1.10 -19.17 -20.53
N ASP A 12 1.31 -20.13 -21.43
CA ASP A 12 2.48 -21.03 -21.41
C ASP A 12 3.81 -20.26 -21.50
N ASP A 13 3.86 -19.18 -22.28
CA ASP A 13 5.05 -18.32 -22.38
C ASP A 13 5.37 -17.63 -21.04
N LEU A 14 4.36 -17.22 -20.29
CA LEU A 14 4.55 -16.62 -18.98
C LEU A 14 5.09 -17.65 -17.96
N ILE A 15 4.60 -18.89 -18.02
CA ILE A 15 5.12 -20.00 -17.22
C ILE A 15 6.58 -20.30 -17.58
N ALA A 16 6.91 -20.31 -18.88
CA ALA A 16 8.28 -20.53 -19.36
C ALA A 16 9.23 -19.43 -18.86
N LYS A 17 8.83 -18.16 -18.99
CA LYS A 17 9.59 -17.01 -18.47
C LYS A 17 9.83 -17.09 -16.96
N LEU A 18 8.80 -17.47 -16.19
CA LEU A 18 8.92 -17.65 -14.74
C LEU A 18 9.93 -18.75 -14.40
N LYS A 19 9.88 -19.90 -15.08
CA LYS A 19 10.81 -21.02 -14.87
C LYS A 19 12.25 -20.64 -15.23
N MET A 20 12.46 -19.96 -16.35
CA MET A 20 13.80 -19.48 -16.74
C MET A 20 14.37 -18.51 -15.70
N ARG A 21 13.55 -17.57 -15.22
CA ARG A 21 13.95 -16.62 -14.18
C ARG A 21 14.28 -17.34 -12.86
N ALA A 22 13.46 -18.31 -12.46
CA ALA A 22 13.68 -19.13 -11.28
C ALA A 22 15.01 -19.91 -11.34
N ALA A 23 15.29 -20.54 -12.49
CA ALA A 23 16.55 -21.26 -12.72
C ALA A 23 17.76 -20.33 -12.62
N ARG A 24 17.67 -19.12 -13.20
CA ARG A 24 18.73 -18.09 -13.12
C ARG A 24 19.02 -17.67 -11.68
N HIS A 25 18.00 -17.63 -10.82
CA HIS A 25 18.15 -17.28 -9.41
C HIS A 25 18.38 -18.51 -8.50
N GLY A 26 18.54 -19.71 -9.07
CA GLY A 26 18.83 -20.93 -8.30
C GLY A 26 17.69 -21.38 -7.38
N ARG A 27 16.42 -21.12 -7.75
CA ARG A 27 15.25 -21.44 -6.92
C ARG A 27 14.12 -22.10 -7.69
N SER A 28 13.16 -22.67 -6.97
CA SER A 28 11.96 -23.25 -7.57
C SER A 28 11.05 -22.16 -8.18
N ALA A 29 10.20 -22.55 -9.14
CA ALA A 29 9.24 -21.63 -9.74
C ALA A 29 8.27 -21.03 -8.70
N GLU A 30 7.87 -21.82 -7.68
CA GLU A 30 7.05 -21.34 -6.57
C GLU A 30 7.80 -20.31 -5.71
N ALA A 31 9.08 -20.56 -5.41
CA ALA A 31 9.91 -19.61 -4.66
C ALA A 31 10.14 -18.30 -5.44
N GLU A 32 10.35 -18.38 -6.75
CA GLU A 32 10.42 -17.21 -7.64
C GLU A 32 9.10 -16.44 -7.64
N HIS A 33 7.97 -17.14 -7.78
CA HIS A 33 6.64 -16.54 -7.74
C HIS A 33 6.39 -15.76 -6.44
N ARG A 34 6.73 -16.38 -5.30
CA ARG A 34 6.60 -15.77 -3.97
C ARG A 34 7.45 -14.51 -3.84
N GLU A 35 8.65 -14.53 -4.38
CA GLU A 35 9.52 -13.35 -4.36
C GLU A 35 9.02 -12.23 -5.25
N ILE A 36 8.52 -12.55 -6.45
CA ILE A 36 7.92 -11.54 -7.33
C ILE A 36 6.75 -10.85 -6.61
N LEU A 37 5.89 -11.62 -5.94
CA LEU A 37 4.80 -11.06 -5.14
C LEU A 37 5.33 -10.18 -3.99
N ARG A 38 6.36 -10.64 -3.27
CA ARG A 38 6.97 -9.84 -2.20
C ARG A 38 7.52 -8.51 -2.73
N GLN A 39 8.27 -8.54 -3.84
CA GLN A 39 8.86 -7.35 -4.44
C GLN A 39 7.80 -6.39 -4.98
N ALA A 40 6.74 -6.91 -5.60
CA ALA A 40 5.63 -6.10 -6.09
C ALA A 40 4.93 -5.36 -4.94
N LEU A 41 4.63 -6.07 -3.85
CA LEU A 41 3.91 -5.51 -2.71
C LEU A 41 4.80 -4.67 -1.77
N GLN A 42 6.13 -4.86 -1.77
CA GLN A 42 7.04 -3.98 -1.02
C GLN A 42 7.10 -2.57 -1.61
N ASN A 43 6.91 -2.44 -2.92
CA ASN A 43 6.91 -1.13 -3.60
C ASN A 43 5.55 -0.42 -3.51
N GLU A 44 4.51 -1.08 -2.99
CA GLU A 44 3.30 -0.41 -2.49
C GLU A 44 3.61 0.16 -1.11
N THR A 45 4.58 1.08 -1.05
CA THR A 45 4.81 1.88 0.15
C THR A 45 3.62 2.83 0.27
N GLU A 46 2.74 2.58 1.24
CA GLU A 46 1.81 3.62 1.69
C GLU A 46 2.63 4.89 1.94
N PRO A 47 2.15 6.07 1.52
CA PRO A 47 2.87 7.30 1.78
C PRO A 47 3.20 7.37 3.27
N ASP A 48 4.45 7.73 3.58
CA ASP A 48 4.82 7.96 4.97
C ASP A 48 3.86 9.00 5.58
N PHE A 49 3.73 8.97 6.91
CA PHE A 49 2.78 9.82 7.60
C PHE A 49 2.93 11.31 7.24
N ASP A 50 4.16 11.79 7.04
CA ASP A 50 4.42 13.19 6.73
C ASP A 50 3.95 13.55 5.32
N SER A 51 4.20 12.67 4.35
CA SER A 51 3.72 12.78 2.97
C SER A 51 2.19 12.80 2.90
N LEU A 52 1.53 11.88 3.60
CA LEU A 52 0.06 11.81 3.67
C LEU A 52 -0.52 13.06 4.37
N ALA A 53 0.08 13.48 5.49
CA ALA A 53 -0.35 14.67 6.21
C ALA A 53 -0.17 15.95 5.37
N ALA A 54 0.91 16.05 4.59
CA ALA A 54 1.12 17.17 3.67
C ALA A 54 0.05 17.22 2.58
N GLU A 55 -0.36 16.08 2.04
CA GLU A 55 -1.46 15.99 1.06
C GLU A 55 -2.80 16.41 1.68
N LEU A 56 -3.13 15.91 2.87
CA LEU A 56 -4.36 16.29 3.58
C LEU A 56 -4.41 17.81 3.90
N ARG A 57 -3.27 18.42 4.26
CA ARG A 57 -3.18 19.87 4.45
C ARG A 57 -3.46 20.63 3.15
N LYS A 58 -2.97 20.16 2.01
CA LYS A 58 -3.27 20.78 0.70
C LYS A 58 -4.76 20.69 0.38
N LEU A 59 -5.38 19.53 0.59
CA LEU A 59 -6.81 19.31 0.33
C LEU A 59 -7.71 20.19 1.21
N THR A 60 -7.25 20.55 2.40
CA THR A 60 -8.01 21.37 3.36
C THR A 60 -7.57 22.84 3.40
N ALA A 61 -6.61 23.25 2.58
CA ALA A 61 -6.00 24.59 2.61
C ALA A 61 -7.02 25.72 2.39
N SER A 62 -8.06 25.49 1.59
CA SER A 62 -9.09 26.48 1.29
C SER A 62 -10.21 26.54 2.34
N ARG A 63 -10.19 25.66 3.35
CA ARG A 63 -11.21 25.61 4.40
C ARG A 63 -10.75 26.42 5.59
N LYS A 64 -11.54 27.42 5.97
CA LYS A 64 -11.36 28.09 7.28
C LYS A 64 -11.70 27.08 8.38
N GLN A 65 -10.67 26.61 9.09
CA GLN A 65 -10.85 25.76 10.26
C GLN A 65 -10.99 26.63 11.50
N THR A 66 -11.97 26.30 12.35
CA THR A 66 -12.08 26.87 13.69
C THR A 66 -11.47 25.87 14.67
N PRO A 67 -10.48 26.29 15.49
CA PRO A 67 -9.95 25.43 16.53
C PRO A 67 -11.05 24.99 17.49
N SER A 68 -11.11 23.71 17.81
CA SER A 68 -12.18 23.14 18.64
C SER A 68 -12.27 23.79 20.01
N GLU A 69 -11.15 24.27 20.56
CA GLU A 69 -11.11 24.99 21.84
C GLU A 69 -11.92 26.30 21.83
N ALA A 70 -12.05 26.96 20.68
CA ALA A 70 -12.86 28.16 20.55
C ALA A 70 -14.35 27.81 20.63
N LEU A 71 -14.77 26.77 19.91
CA LEU A 71 -16.14 26.25 19.93
C LEU A 71 -16.54 25.76 21.33
N LEU A 72 -15.61 25.09 22.02
CA LEU A 72 -15.82 24.62 23.39
C LEU A 72 -15.92 25.76 24.40
N ARG A 73 -15.27 26.90 24.14
CA ARG A 73 -15.38 28.11 24.99
C ARG A 73 -16.73 28.78 24.76
N GLU A 74 -17.12 29.00 23.50
CA GLU A 74 -18.42 29.57 23.13
C GLU A 74 -19.57 28.79 23.81
N GLY A 75 -19.57 27.46 23.70
CA GLY A 75 -20.61 26.63 24.34
C GLY A 75 -20.58 26.59 25.88
N ARG A 76 -19.48 27.05 26.52
CA ARG A 76 -19.43 27.24 27.98
C ARG A 76 -19.99 28.60 28.39
N ASP A 77 -19.73 29.63 27.60
CA ASP A 77 -20.18 31.00 27.87
C ASP A 77 -21.69 31.17 27.60
N GLU A 78 -22.29 30.26 26.82
CA GLU A 78 -23.74 30.20 26.55
C GLU A 78 -24.58 29.49 27.64
N ARG A 79 -23.95 28.94 28.70
CA ARG A 79 -24.65 28.31 29.83
C ARG A 79 -24.80 29.25 31.02
#